data_AF-A0A966UWZ3-F1
#
_entry.id   AF-A0A966UWZ3-F1
#
_cell.length_a   1.000
_cell.length_b   1.000
_cell.length_c   1.000
_cell.angle_alpha   90.00
_cell.angle_beta   90.00
_cell.angle_gamma   90.00
#
_symmetry.space_group_name_H-M   'P 1'
#
loop_
_entity.id
_entity.type
_entity.pdbx_description
1 polymer ?
#
loop_
_entity_poly.entity_id
_entity_poly.type
_entity_poly.pdbx_seq_one_letter_code
_entity_poly.pdbx_strand_id
1 'polypeptide(L)'
;MTLGELFLEALSSGVITQPEIEWVLSEQNRFSRPEQAAVQRLGRLLDQGTIQLGCRVSPTLLHHRKVRNEWIEPLGRRRRALAS
;
A
#
# COMPACT_ATOMS: atom_id res chain seq x y z
N MET A 1 -11.02 -3.31 -11.65
CA MET A 1 -9.65 -3.76 -11.38
C MET A 1 -9.58 -5.25 -11.65
N THR A 2 -8.62 -5.68 -12.47
CA THR A 2 -8.24 -7.08 -12.66
C THR A 2 -7.16 -7.47 -11.66
N LEU A 3 -6.91 -8.78 -11.49
CA LEU A 3 -5.82 -9.23 -10.62
C LEU A 3 -4.45 -8.72 -11.12
N GLY A 4 -4.26 -8.65 -12.44
CA GLY A 4 -3.03 -8.13 -13.03
C GLY A 4 -2.78 -6.67 -12.69
N GLU A 5 -3.81 -5.82 -12.79
CA GLU A 5 -3.73 -4.40 -12.40
C GLU A 5 -3.40 -4.25 -10.91
N LEU A 6 -4.11 -4.99 -10.05
CA LEU A 6 -3.84 -5.00 -8.60
C LEU A 6 -2.39 -5.40 -8.31
N PHE A 7 -1.91 -6.46 -8.96
CA PHE A 7 -0.57 -6.99 -8.72
C PHE A 7 0.52 -5.99 -9.15
N LEU A 8 0.32 -5.31 -10.28
CA LEU A 8 1.24 -4.28 -10.75
C LEU A 8 1.24 -3.05 -9.83
N GLU A 9 0.06 -2.59 -9.39
CA GLU A 9 -0.06 -1.48 -8.44
C GLU A 9 0.57 -1.82 -7.08
N ALA A 10 0.34 -3.03 -6.57
CA ALA A 10 0.93 -3.45 -5.30
C ALA A 10 2.46 -3.58 -5.38
N LEU A 11 3.00 -4.03 -6.51
CA LEU A 11 4.44 -4.07 -6.77
C LEU A 11 5.04 -2.67 -6.93
N SER A 12 4.36 -1.77 -7.64
CA SER A 12 4.88 -0.42 -7.91
C SER A 12 4.87 0.44 -6.65
N SER A 13 3.82 0.34 -5.83
CA SER A 13 3.70 1.14 -4.62
C SER A 13 4.28 0.47 -3.38
N GLY A 14 4.59 -0.84 -3.44
CA GLY A 14 4.99 -1.64 -2.28
C GLY A 14 3.89 -1.79 -1.23
N VAL A 15 2.65 -1.45 -1.58
CA VAL A 15 1.50 -1.41 -0.67
C VAL A 15 0.32 -2.07 -1.34
N ILE A 16 -0.37 -2.95 -0.63
CA ILE A 16 -1.71 -3.41 -0.98
C ILE A 16 -2.70 -2.91 0.08
N THR A 17 -3.88 -2.55 -0.34
CA THR A 17 -4.90 -1.99 0.55
C THR A 17 -5.85 -3.07 1.07
N GLN A 18 -6.51 -2.79 2.19
CA GLN A 18 -7.50 -3.70 2.77
C GLN A 18 -8.62 -4.09 1.78
N PRO A 19 -9.25 -3.14 1.04
CA PRO A 19 -10.28 -3.49 0.06
C PRO A 19 -9.76 -4.35 -1.10
N GLU A 20 -8.49 -4.20 -1.46
CA GLU A 20 -7.86 -5.00 -2.52
C GLU A 20 -7.63 -6.44 -2.06
N ILE A 21 -7.16 -6.66 -0.83
CA ILE A 21 -7.06 -8.01 -0.26
C ILE A 21 -8.44 -8.65 -0.15
N GLU A 22 -9.43 -7.92 0.36
CA GLU A 22 -10.80 -8.42 0.46
C GLU A 22 -11.36 -8.83 -0.90
N TRP A 23 -11.12 -8.02 -1.93
CA TRP A 23 -11.48 -8.36 -3.30
C TRP A 23 -10.78 -9.64 -3.79
N VAL A 24 -9.47 -9.77 -3.57
CA VAL A 24 -8.71 -10.99 -3.94
C VAL A 24 -9.29 -12.23 -3.25
N LEU A 25 -9.63 -12.14 -1.97
CA LEU A 25 -10.21 -13.25 -1.21
C LEU A 25 -11.63 -13.58 -1.68
N SER A 26 -12.42 -12.58 -2.06
CA SER A 26 -13.78 -12.79 -2.58
C SER A 26 -13.81 -13.49 -3.94
N GLU A 27 -12.80 -13.24 -4.78
CA GLU A 27 -12.72 -13.73 -6.15
C GLU A 27 -11.84 -14.99 -6.29
N GLN A 28 -11.26 -15.50 -5.18
CA GLN A 28 -10.27 -16.58 -5.17
C GLN A 28 -10.69 -17.86 -5.92
N ASN A 29 -11.98 -18.18 -5.90
CA ASN A 29 -12.54 -19.37 -6.54
C ASN A 29 -12.78 -19.20 -8.05
N ARG A 30 -12.68 -17.97 -8.56
CA ARG A 30 -12.95 -17.61 -9.96
C ARG A 30 -11.67 -17.39 -10.77
N PHE A 31 -10.53 -17.34 -10.09
CA PHE A 31 -9.22 -17.19 -10.73
C PHE A 31 -8.81 -18.43 -11.53
N SER A 32 -8.31 -18.18 -12.73
CA SER A 32 -7.59 -19.15 -13.56
C SER A 32 -6.30 -19.61 -12.89
N ARG A 33 -5.69 -20.71 -13.38
CA ARG A 33 -4.41 -21.20 -12.83
C ARG A 33 -3.29 -20.14 -12.79
N PRO A 34 -3.07 -19.33 -13.85
CA PRO A 34 -2.07 -18.25 -13.80
C PRO A 34 -2.38 -17.20 -12.73
N GLU A 35 -3.65 -16.84 -12.57
CA GLU A 35 -4.10 -15.88 -11.56
C GLU A 35 -3.90 -16.42 -10.15
N GLN A 36 -4.22 -17.69 -9.91
CA GLN A 36 -3.95 -18.34 -8.61
C GLN A 36 -2.45 -18.35 -8.28
N ALA A 37 -1.57 -18.60 -9.26
CA ALA A 37 -0.13 -18.50 -9.07
C ALA A 37 0.32 -17.07 -8.72
N ALA A 38 -0.30 -16.06 -9.34
CA ALA A 38 -0.05 -14.65 -9.01
C ALA A 38 -0.51 -14.28 -7.60
N VAL A 39 -1.69 -14.76 -7.16
CA VAL A 39 -2.16 -14.57 -5.76
C VAL A 39 -1.22 -15.24 -4.77
N GLN A 40 -0.77 -16.47 -5.04
CA GLN A 40 0.21 -17.14 -4.17
C GLN A 40 1.54 -16.38 -4.10
N ARG A 41 1.99 -15.79 -5.21
CA ARG A 41 3.17 -14.94 -5.23
C ARG A 41 2.95 -13.66 -4.42
N LEU A 42 1.78 -13.04 -4.54
CA LEU A 42 1.40 -11.87 -3.76
C LEU A 42 1.44 -12.16 -2.25
N GLY A 43 0.91 -13.33 -1.83
CA GLY A 43 1.00 -13.80 -0.45
C GLY A 43 2.44 -13.90 0.06
N ARG A 44 3.34 -14.50 -0.73
CA ARG A 44 4.77 -14.57 -0.35
C ARG A 44 5.43 -13.20 -0.22
N LEU A 45 5.06 -12.26 -1.09
CA LEU A 45 5.59 -10.89 -1.03
C LEU A 45 5.11 -10.13 0.22
N LEU A 46 3.89 -10.42 0.67
CA LEU A 46 3.35 -9.94 1.95
C LEU A 46 4.11 -10.54 3.12
N ASP A 47 4.29 -11.86 3.14
CA ASP A 47 5.01 -12.56 4.21
C ASP A 47 6.48 -12.10 4.33
N GLN A 48 7.10 -11.75 3.21
CA GLN A 48 8.46 -11.20 3.15
C GLN A 48 8.55 -9.72 3.55
N GLY A 49 7.42 -9.03 3.70
CA GLY A 49 7.37 -7.58 3.93
C GLY A 49 7.81 -6.74 2.73
N THR A 50 7.93 -7.34 1.53
CA THR A 50 8.22 -6.60 0.29
C THR A 50 7.02 -5.77 -0.14
N ILE A 51 5.82 -6.32 0.05
CA ILE A 51 4.55 -5.60 -0.05
C ILE A 51 3.98 -5.52 1.35
N GLN A 52 3.44 -4.36 1.72
CA GLN A 52 2.83 -4.14 3.03
C GLN A 52 1.33 -3.89 2.90
N LEU A 53 0.56 -4.33 3.89
CA LEU A 53 -0.83 -3.92 4.03
C LEU A 53 -0.88 -2.47 4.50
N GLY A 54 -1.60 -1.59 3.80
CA GLY A 54 -1.65 -0.19 4.16
C GLY A 54 -2.67 0.64 3.39
N CYS A 55 -2.44 1.95 3.34
CA CYS A 55 -3.26 2.88 2.59
C CYS A 55 -2.42 3.64 1.56
N ARG A 56 -2.99 3.88 0.37
CA ARG A 56 -2.39 4.77 -0.63
C ARG A 56 -2.95 6.17 -0.43
N VAL A 57 -2.12 7.08 0.07
CA VAL A 57 -2.51 8.47 0.27
C VAL A 57 -2.36 9.23 -1.04
N SER A 58 -3.44 9.84 -1.51
CA SER A 58 -3.38 10.67 -2.72
C SER A 58 -2.39 11.83 -2.52
N PRO A 59 -1.55 12.14 -3.51
CA PRO A 59 -0.67 13.30 -3.46
C PRO A 59 -1.43 14.58 -3.12
N THR A 60 -2.67 14.74 -3.58
CA THR A 60 -3.50 15.91 -3.30
C THR A 60 -3.76 16.10 -1.80
N LEU A 61 -3.93 15.02 -1.04
CA LEU A 61 -4.07 15.09 0.42
C LEU A 61 -2.77 15.53 1.11
N LEU A 62 -1.61 15.13 0.57
CA LEU A 62 -0.29 15.56 1.08
C LEU A 62 -0.03 17.05 0.81
N HIS A 63 -0.56 17.60 -0.29
CA HIS A 63 -0.47 19.02 -0.61
C HIS A 63 -1.44 19.88 0.21
N HIS A 64 -2.41 19.27 0.90
CA HIS A 64 -3.33 20.03 1.73
C HIS A 64 -2.56 20.69 2.89
N ARG A 65 -2.52 22.02 2.89
CA ARG A 65 -1.71 22.86 3.79
C ARG A 65 -1.85 22.49 5.27
N LYS A 66 -3.03 21.99 5.66
CA LYS A 66 -3.30 21.48 7.02
C LYS A 66 -2.48 20.22 7.35
N VAL A 67 -2.47 19.22 6.47
CA VAL A 67 -1.70 17.97 6.67
C VAL A 67 -0.20 18.27 6.74
N ARG A 68 0.29 19.12 5.83
CA ARG A 68 1.70 19.51 5.81
C ARG A 68 2.12 20.23 7.10
N ASN A 69 1.38 21.25 7.52
CA ASN A 69 1.79 22.11 8.62
C ASN A 69 1.50 21.51 10.01
N GLU A 70 0.41 20.76 10.16
CA GLU A 70 0.00 20.23 11.47
C GLU A 70 0.53 18.81 11.72
N TRP A 71 0.77 18.00 10.68
CA TRP A 71 1.12 16.59 10.86
C TRP A 71 2.58 16.32 10.47
N ILE A 72 3.05 16.86 9.35
CA ILE A 72 4.39 16.55 8.80
C ILE A 72 5.48 17.48 9.36
N GLU A 73 5.28 18.82 9.32
CA GLU A 73 6.27 19.79 9.83
C GLU A 73 6.68 19.58 11.30
N PRO A 74 5.78 19.25 12.24
CA PRO A 74 6.16 19.06 13.64
C PRO A 74 7.12 17.89 13.87
N LEU A 75 7.08 16.87 13.00
CA LEU A 75 8.01 15.72 13.06
C LEU A 75 9.44 16.11 12.65
N GLY A 76 9.60 17.15 11.83
CA GLY A 76 10.90 17.71 11.47
C GLY A 76 11.43 18.73 12.48
N ARG A 77 10.55 19.54 13.09
CA ARG A 77 10.92 20.58 14.06
C ARG A 77 11.46 20.00 15.38
N ARG A 78 10.87 18.92 15.91
CA ARG A 78 11.33 18.33 17.18
C ARG A 78 12.72 17.68 17.10
N ARG A 79 13.16 17.21 15.92
CA ARG A 79 14.52 16.66 15.77
C ARG A 79 15.61 17.73 15.92
N ARG A 80 15.35 18.98 15.54
CA ARG A 80 16.32 20.06 15.72
C ARG A 80 16.41 20.55 17.16
N ALA A 81 15.30 20.52 17.90
CA ALA A 81 15.27 20.95 19.30
C ALA A 81 15.96 19.99 20.28
N LEU A 82 16.16 18.72 19.90
CA LEU A 82 16.90 17.72 20.70
C LEU A 82 18.37 17.58 20.27
N ALA A 83 18.81 18.33 19.25
CA ALA A 83 20.16 18.29 18.70
C ALA A 83 20.95 19.58 18.97
N SER A 84 20.48 20.41 19.90
CA SER A 84 21.05 21.71 20.29
C SER A 84 21.16 21.83 21.80
#